data_AF-A0A7G9YDW3-F1
#
_entry.id   AF-A0A7G9YDW3-F1
#
_cell.length_a   1.000
_cell.length_b   1.000
_cell.length_c   1.000
_cell.angle_alpha   90.00
_cell.angle_beta   90.00
_cell.angle_gamma   90.00
#
_symmetry.space_group_name_H-M   'P 1'
#
loop_
_entity.id
_entity.type
_entity.pdbx_description
1 polymer ?
#
loop_
_entity_poly.entity_id
_entity_poly.type
_entity_poly.pdbx_seq_one_letter_code
_entity_poly.pdbx_strand_id
1 'polypeptide(L)'
;MRIASTLELPDKPGQLLAALTPLSALGGNIISIVHHRDQRTSRGKIPVQIVFEIGEAERQLLIDELEKSGIAVARIDENPLIERESVILIGHIIHTDIKDTIDCIDRTGFAEVTDISIAMPEIDGESSAYMLIEAVGESELAEAVDLLKEIADRKDLLVIEPVRN
;
A
#
# COMPACT_ATOMS: atom_id res chain seq x y z
N MET A 1 -6.04 -14.67 7.61
CA MET A 1 -5.53 -13.52 8.38
C MET A 1 -4.66 -12.65 7.48
N ARG A 2 -4.61 -11.35 7.74
CA ARG A 2 -3.70 -10.43 7.03
C ARG A 2 -2.41 -10.29 7.84
N ILE A 3 -1.26 -10.37 7.19
CA ILE A 3 0.06 -10.30 7.80
C ILE A 3 0.87 -9.25 7.06
N ALA A 4 1.47 -8.31 7.80
CA ALA A 4 2.54 -7.47 7.29
C ALA A 4 3.88 -8.05 7.74
N SER A 5 4.79 -8.29 6.80
CA SER A 5 6.10 -8.85 7.09
C SER A 5 7.19 -8.00 6.45
N THR A 6 8.27 -7.79 7.18
CA THR A 6 9.51 -7.20 6.64
C THR A 6 10.53 -8.30 6.46
N LEU A 7 10.90 -8.58 5.21
CA LEU A 7 11.91 -9.56 4.84
C LEU A 7 13.24 -8.87 4.54
N GLU A 8 14.35 -9.46 4.97
CA GLU A 8 15.69 -9.01 4.57
C GLU A 8 16.24 -9.92 3.47
N LEU A 9 16.28 -9.40 2.24
CA LEU A 9 16.75 -10.15 1.08
C LEU A 9 18.24 -9.87 0.78
N PRO A 10 19.02 -10.88 0.40
CA PRO A 10 20.33 -10.65 -0.19
C PRO A 10 20.22 -9.85 -1.50
N ASP A 11 21.20 -9.00 -1.77
CA ASP A 11 21.32 -8.27 -3.04
C ASP A 11 21.83 -9.21 -4.16
N LYS A 12 20.97 -10.14 -4.58
CA LYS A 12 21.23 -11.12 -5.65
C LYS A 12 19.97 -11.30 -6.52
N PRO A 13 20.12 -11.56 -7.83
CA PRO A 13 19.00 -11.88 -8.69
C PRO A 13 18.18 -13.07 -8.17
N GLY A 14 16.86 -13.00 -8.30
CA GLY A 14 15.92 -14.08 -7.94
C GLY A 14 15.56 -14.19 -6.46
N GLN A 15 16.12 -13.36 -5.58
CA GLN A 15 15.84 -13.45 -4.14
C GLN A 15 14.39 -13.09 -3.78
N LEU A 16 13.80 -12.11 -4.46
CA LEU A 16 12.38 -11.79 -4.27
C LEU A 16 11.50 -12.96 -4.68
N LEU A 17 11.81 -13.62 -5.81
CA LEU A 17 11.06 -14.81 -6.25
C LEU A 17 11.19 -15.95 -5.23
N ALA A 18 12.39 -16.15 -4.66
CA ALA A 18 12.60 -17.14 -3.60
C ALA A 18 11.75 -16.84 -2.36
N ALA A 19 11.55 -15.56 -2.02
CA ALA A 19 10.68 -15.13 -0.91
C ALA A 19 9.19 -15.39 -1.18
N LEU A 20 8.76 -15.20 -2.42
CA LEU A 20 7.34 -15.34 -2.80
C LEU A 20 6.94 -16.79 -3.09
N THR A 21 7.90 -17.68 -3.36
CA THR A 21 7.62 -19.08 -3.70
C THR A 21 6.91 -19.83 -2.57
N PRO A 22 7.35 -19.76 -1.30
CA PRO A 22 6.64 -20.37 -0.17
C PRO A 22 5.24 -19.80 0.05
N LEU A 23 5.09 -18.47 -0.10
CA LEU A 23 3.79 -17.79 -0.02
C LEU A 23 2.81 -18.35 -1.05
N SER A 24 3.24 -18.45 -2.31
CA SER A 24 2.44 -18.99 -3.40
C SER A 24 2.09 -20.47 -3.19
N ALA A 25 3.04 -21.28 -2.71
CA ALA A 25 2.85 -22.70 -2.44
C ALA A 25 1.84 -22.99 -1.31
N LEU A 26 1.73 -22.08 -0.34
CA LEU A 26 0.80 -22.16 0.79
C LEU A 26 -0.54 -21.46 0.53
N GLY A 27 -0.79 -21.03 -0.72
CA GLY A 27 -2.04 -20.36 -1.10
C GLY A 27 -2.19 -18.95 -0.53
N GLY A 28 -1.09 -18.29 -0.17
CA GLY A 28 -1.10 -16.91 0.29
C GLY A 28 -1.48 -15.94 -0.84
N ASN A 29 -2.38 -15.00 -0.54
CA ASN A 29 -2.76 -13.92 -1.43
C ASN A 29 -1.92 -12.67 -1.12
N ILE A 30 -1.15 -12.17 -2.09
CA ILE A 30 -0.30 -10.99 -1.89
C ILE A 30 -1.13 -9.75 -2.16
N ILE A 31 -1.12 -8.80 -1.22
CA ILE A 31 -1.80 -7.51 -1.34
C ILE A 31 -0.80 -6.47 -1.86
N SER A 32 0.33 -6.31 -1.17
CA SER A 32 1.33 -5.31 -1.51
C SER A 32 2.75 -5.85 -1.31
N ILE A 33 3.68 -5.36 -2.13
CA ILE A 33 5.12 -5.55 -1.99
C ILE A 33 5.81 -4.20 -2.17
N VAL A 34 6.55 -3.76 -1.16
CA VAL A 34 7.39 -2.56 -1.22
C VAL A 34 8.85 -2.96 -1.13
N HIS A 35 9.65 -2.52 -2.09
CA HIS A 35 11.07 -2.84 -2.19
C HIS A 35 11.91 -1.57 -2.09
N HIS A 36 12.55 -1.34 -0.94
CA HIS A 36 13.39 -0.17 -0.73
C HIS A 36 14.82 -0.46 -1.20
N ARG A 37 15.06 -0.43 -2.52
CA ARG A 37 16.38 -0.69 -3.11
C ARG A 37 17.47 0.26 -2.59
N ASP A 38 17.11 1.49 -2.23
CA ASP A 38 18.06 2.50 -1.76
C ASP A 38 18.35 2.40 -0.25
N GLN A 39 17.57 1.61 0.48
CA GLN A 39 17.82 1.34 1.89
C GLN A 39 18.55 0.00 2.04
N ARG A 40 19.63 0.01 2.82
CA ARG A 40 20.33 -1.21 3.22
C ARG A 40 20.19 -1.38 4.72
N THR A 41 19.81 -2.57 5.15
CA THR A 41 19.84 -2.88 6.59
C THR A 41 21.28 -2.88 7.09
N SER A 42 21.49 -2.85 8.40
CA SER A 42 22.84 -2.89 9.02
C SER A 42 23.67 -4.11 8.60
N ARG A 43 23.01 -5.14 8.03
CA ARG A 43 23.60 -6.37 7.50
C ARG A 43 23.84 -6.33 5.98
N GLY A 44 23.62 -5.19 5.32
CA GLY A 44 23.80 -5.02 3.87
C GLY A 44 22.75 -5.73 3.02
N LYS A 45 21.62 -6.11 3.61
CA LYS A 45 20.48 -6.72 2.92
C LYS A 45 19.46 -5.64 2.50
N ILE A 46 18.63 -5.97 1.52
CA ILE A 46 17.55 -5.09 1.06
C ILE A 46 16.28 -5.43 1.84
N PRO A 47 15.66 -4.47 2.55
CA PRO A 47 14.38 -4.69 3.20
C PRO A 47 13.26 -4.69 2.15
N VAL A 48 12.41 -5.72 2.23
CA VAL A 48 11.19 -5.85 1.44
C VAL A 48 10.03 -5.97 2.40
N GLN A 49 9.10 -5.03 2.34
CA GLN A 49 7.84 -5.14 3.06
C GLN A 49 6.84 -5.88 2.17
N ILE A 50 6.13 -6.84 2.75
CA ILE A 50 5.12 -7.63 2.06
C ILE A 50 3.89 -7.68 2.95
N VAL A 51 2.74 -7.30 2.38
CA VAL A 51 1.43 -7.50 3.00
C VAL A 51 0.72 -8.61 2.25
N PHE A 52 0.27 -9.62 2.99
CA PHE A 52 -0.38 -10.80 2.40
C PHE A 52 -1.44 -11.38 3.32
N GLU A 53 -2.37 -12.12 2.73
CA GLU A 53 -3.36 -12.91 3.42
C GLU A 53 -3.02 -14.39 3.33
N ILE A 54 -3.03 -15.07 4.48
CA ILE A 54 -2.78 -16.50 4.58
C ILE A 54 -3.69 -17.12 5.65
N GLY A 55 -3.92 -18.42 5.58
CA GLY A 55 -4.59 -19.13 6.67
C GLY A 55 -3.73 -19.19 7.94
N GLU A 56 -4.38 -19.28 9.09
CA GLU A 56 -3.73 -19.27 10.41
C GLU A 56 -2.81 -20.48 10.61
N ALA A 57 -3.22 -21.65 10.12
CA ALA A 57 -2.46 -22.89 10.25
C ALA A 57 -1.18 -22.87 9.39
N GLU A 58 -1.21 -22.17 8.26
CA GLU A 58 -0.15 -22.10 7.27
C GLU A 58 0.93 -21.07 7.62
N ARG A 59 0.65 -20.14 8.54
CA ARG A 59 1.60 -19.10 8.99
C ARG A 59 2.92 -19.69 9.48
N GLN A 60 2.87 -20.63 10.42
CA GLN A 60 4.10 -21.17 11.00
C GLN A 60 4.92 -21.92 9.95
N LEU A 61 4.25 -22.68 9.08
CA LEU A 61 4.86 -23.34 7.94
C LEU A 61 5.54 -22.35 7.00
N LEU A 62 4.92 -21.19 6.75
CA LEU A 62 5.51 -20.14 5.92
C LEU A 62 6.81 -19.60 6.52
N ILE A 63 6.82 -19.29 7.81
CA ILE A 63 8.01 -18.77 8.51
C ILE A 63 9.15 -19.80 8.41
N ASP A 64 8.85 -21.07 8.69
CA ASP A 64 9.84 -22.14 8.63
C ASP A 64 10.41 -22.33 7.21
N GLU A 65 9.60 -22.22 6.16
CA GLU A 65 10.05 -22.32 4.76
C GLU A 65 10.88 -21.09 4.32
N LEU A 66 10.54 -19.89 4.79
CA LEU A 66 11.33 -18.69 4.54
C LEU A 66 12.71 -18.79 5.19
N GLU A 67 12.79 -19.26 6.44
CA GLU A 67 14.06 -19.47 7.15
C GLU A 67 14.92 -20.54 6.47
N LYS A 68 14.33 -21.69 6.05
CA LYS A 68 15.03 -22.73 5.27
C LYS A 68 15.58 -22.20 3.95
N SER A 69 14.88 -21.25 3.34
CA SER A 69 15.30 -20.58 2.10
C SER A 69 16.39 -19.53 2.32
N GLY A 70 16.86 -19.34 3.56
CA GLY A 70 17.89 -18.36 3.92
C GLY A 70 17.39 -16.92 3.96
N ILE A 71 16.07 -16.73 3.98
CA ILE A 71 15.42 -15.43 4.00
C ILE A 71 15.12 -15.08 5.45
N ALA A 72 15.71 -14.00 5.92
CA ALA A 72 15.51 -13.56 7.30
C ALA A 72 14.22 -12.74 7.38
N VAL A 73 13.33 -13.13 8.28
CA VAL A 73 12.13 -12.33 8.60
C VAL A 73 12.49 -11.38 9.74
N ALA A 74 12.50 -10.08 9.47
CA ALA A 74 12.87 -9.06 10.46
C ALA A 74 11.70 -8.70 11.38
N ARG A 75 10.49 -8.63 10.83
CA ARG A 75 9.25 -8.33 11.56
C ARG A 75 8.09 -9.07 10.93
N ILE A 76 7.17 -9.53 11.77
CA ILE A 76 5.85 -10.06 11.39
C ILE A 76 4.85 -9.36 12.29
N ASP A 77 3.87 -8.71 11.68
CA ASP A 77 2.73 -8.13 12.35
C ASP A 77 1.46 -8.86 11.89
N GLU A 78 0.70 -9.34 12.87
CA GLU A 78 -0.51 -10.12 12.66
C GLU A 78 -1.71 -9.19 12.78
N ASN A 79 -2.51 -9.11 11.72
CA ASN A 79 -3.54 -8.09 11.57
C ASN A 79 -2.97 -6.67 11.73
N PRO A 80 -2.01 -6.27 10.87
CA PRO A 80 -1.45 -4.93 10.92
C PRO A 80 -2.59 -3.90 10.92
N LEU A 81 -2.50 -2.92 11.81
CA LEU A 81 -3.36 -1.75 11.76
C LEU A 81 -3.13 -1.06 10.42
N ILE A 82 -4.16 -1.09 9.58
CA ILE A 82 -4.20 -0.32 8.36
C ILE A 82 -4.69 1.05 8.76
N GLU A 83 -3.80 2.02 8.62
CA GLU A 83 -4.16 3.41 8.82
C GLU A 83 -5.00 3.85 7.62
N ARG A 84 -6.03 4.62 7.90
CA ARG A 84 -6.98 5.06 6.87
C ARG A 84 -7.36 6.51 7.05
N GLU A 85 -7.39 7.24 5.95
CA GLU A 85 -7.88 8.61 5.92
C GLU A 85 -8.96 8.73 4.86
N SER A 86 -10.06 9.39 5.21
CA SER A 86 -11.08 9.78 4.26
C SER A 86 -10.90 11.25 3.87
N VAL A 87 -10.88 11.54 2.57
CA VAL A 87 -10.73 12.89 2.03
C VAL A 87 -11.89 13.23 1.10
N ILE A 88 -12.24 14.52 1.02
CA ILE A 88 -13.22 15.02 0.05
C ILE A 88 -12.49 15.85 -0.99
N LEU A 89 -12.72 15.53 -2.26
CA LEU A 89 -12.26 16.29 -3.42
C LEU A 89 -13.43 17.10 -3.99
N ILE A 90 -13.20 18.35 -4.38
CA ILE A 90 -14.19 19.22 -5.04
C ILE A 90 -13.55 19.85 -6.28
N GLY A 91 -14.26 19.81 -7.41
CA GLY A 91 -13.84 20.42 -8.68
C GLY A 91 -14.27 19.58 -9.87
N HIS A 92 -13.65 19.75 -11.03
CA HIS A 92 -14.02 18.99 -12.25
C HIS A 92 -13.42 17.57 -12.29
N ILE A 93 -13.68 16.77 -11.25
CA ILE A 93 -13.03 15.47 -10.97
C ILE A 93 -13.12 14.48 -12.15
N ILE A 94 -14.27 14.43 -12.82
CA ILE A 94 -14.49 13.54 -13.97
C ILE A 94 -13.70 14.00 -15.20
N HIS A 95 -13.59 15.31 -15.43
CA HIS A 95 -12.85 15.88 -16.56
C HIS A 95 -11.34 15.88 -16.33
N THR A 96 -10.89 15.85 -15.08
CA THR A 96 -9.47 15.84 -14.69
C THR A 96 -8.87 14.44 -14.55
N ASP A 97 -9.54 13.41 -15.07
CA ASP A 97 -9.13 12.01 -15.03
C ASP A 97 -8.90 11.50 -13.59
N ILE A 98 -9.98 11.12 -12.91
CA ILE A 98 -9.93 10.53 -11.56
C ILE A 98 -9.12 9.23 -11.54
N LYS A 99 -9.12 8.47 -12.63
CA LYS A 99 -8.40 7.19 -12.70
C LYS A 99 -6.91 7.43 -12.57
N ASP A 100 -6.37 8.47 -13.22
CA ASP A 100 -4.97 8.85 -13.05
C ASP A 100 -4.63 9.18 -11.59
N THR A 101 -5.53 9.84 -10.85
CA THR A 101 -5.33 10.12 -9.41
C THR A 101 -5.24 8.83 -8.58
N ILE A 102 -6.14 7.87 -8.84
CA ILE A 102 -6.14 6.56 -8.18
C ILE A 102 -4.85 5.80 -8.50
N ASP A 103 -4.53 5.69 -9.80
CA ASP A 103 -3.35 4.98 -10.27
C ASP A 103 -2.05 5.58 -9.69
N CYS A 104 -2.01 6.88 -9.39
CA CYS A 104 -0.86 7.51 -8.73
C CYS A 104 -0.69 7.10 -7.27
N ILE A 105 -1.79 7.00 -6.52
CA ILE A 105 -1.75 6.52 -5.13
C ILE A 105 -1.37 5.05 -5.10
N ASP A 106 -2.01 4.21 -5.90
CA ASP A 106 -1.76 2.77 -5.91
C ASP A 106 -0.32 2.42 -6.34
N ARG A 107 0.30 3.23 -7.21
CA ARG A 107 1.70 3.06 -7.62
C ARG A 107 2.72 3.27 -6.50
N THR A 108 2.33 3.90 -5.39
CA THR A 108 3.20 4.00 -4.21
C THR A 108 3.56 2.61 -3.66
N GLY A 109 2.66 1.65 -3.83
CA GLY A 109 2.80 0.28 -3.35
C GLY A 109 2.60 0.12 -1.84
N PHE A 110 2.46 1.21 -1.09
CA PHE A 110 2.21 1.19 0.36
C PHE A 110 0.86 1.78 0.77
N ALA A 111 0.17 2.45 -0.16
CA ALA A 111 -1.17 2.98 0.02
C ALA A 111 -2.06 2.62 -1.18
N GLU A 112 -3.35 2.45 -0.91
CA GLU A 112 -4.36 2.06 -1.89
C GLU A 112 -5.63 2.88 -1.70
N VAL A 113 -6.31 3.19 -2.79
CA VAL A 113 -7.66 3.77 -2.73
C VAL A 113 -8.69 2.64 -2.64
N THR A 114 -9.35 2.51 -1.49
CA THR A 114 -10.24 1.37 -1.22
C THR A 114 -11.71 1.67 -1.38
N ASP A 115 -12.12 2.94 -1.32
CA ASP A 115 -13.50 3.37 -1.56
C ASP A 115 -13.55 4.74 -2.23
N ILE A 116 -14.49 4.90 -3.16
CA ILE A 116 -14.75 6.14 -3.88
C ILE A 116 -16.25 6.31 -4.08
N SER A 117 -16.76 7.47 -3.67
CA SER A 117 -18.13 7.88 -3.96
C SER A 117 -18.13 9.23 -4.66
N ILE A 118 -18.74 9.32 -5.83
CA ILE A 118 -18.76 10.53 -6.65
C ILE A 118 -20.20 11.05 -6.75
N ALA A 119 -20.36 12.36 -6.53
CA ALA A 119 -21.57 13.09 -6.85
C ALA A 119 -21.30 14.07 -7.99
N MET A 120 -22.06 13.95 -9.07
CA MET A 120 -22.00 14.79 -10.25
C MET A 120 -23.41 15.33 -10.54
N PRO A 121 -23.78 16.49 -9.97
CA PRO A 121 -25.13 17.02 -10.08
C PRO A 121 -25.45 17.52 -11.49
N GLU A 122 -24.45 17.99 -12.23
CA GLU A 122 -24.55 18.53 -13.58
C GLU A 122 -23.44 17.95 -14.47
N ILE A 123 -23.70 17.82 -15.77
CA ILE A 123 -22.75 17.21 -16.73
C ILE A 123 -21.49 18.06 -16.90
N ASP A 124 -21.63 19.39 -16.95
CA ASP A 124 -20.52 20.32 -17.16
C ASP A 124 -20.13 21.07 -15.88
N GLY A 125 -20.76 20.75 -14.74
CA GLY A 125 -20.54 21.39 -13.45
C GLY A 125 -19.37 20.80 -12.68
N GLU A 126 -19.13 21.37 -11.50
CA GLU A 126 -18.23 20.77 -10.51
C GLU A 126 -18.83 19.49 -9.95
N SER A 127 -17.94 18.52 -9.67
CA SER A 127 -18.25 17.27 -8.99
C SER A 127 -17.59 17.26 -7.62
N SER A 128 -18.09 16.40 -6.74
CA SER A 128 -17.44 16.08 -5.48
C SER A 128 -17.15 14.59 -5.39
N ALA A 129 -16.02 14.21 -4.81
CA ALA A 129 -15.70 12.82 -4.53
C ALA A 129 -15.29 12.64 -3.08
N TYR A 130 -15.87 11.64 -2.42
CA TYR A 130 -15.32 11.05 -1.22
C TYR A 130 -14.32 9.96 -1.64
N MET A 131 -13.16 9.93 -1.00
CA MET A 131 -12.12 8.94 -1.24
C MET A 131 -11.61 8.40 0.09
N LEU A 132 -11.53 7.08 0.22
CA LEU A 132 -10.90 6.41 1.36
C LEU A 132 -9.53 5.86 0.92
N ILE A 133 -8.49 6.32 1.59
CA ILE A 133 -7.11 5.87 1.38
C ILE A 133 -6.72 5.00 2.56
N GLU A 134 -6.22 3.81 2.28
CA GLU A 134 -5.65 2.90 3.27
C GLU A 134 -4.14 2.76 3.03
N ALA A 135 -3.36 2.74 4.10
CA ALA A 135 -1.92 2.54 4.02
C ALA A 135 -1.40 1.60 5.11
N VAL A 136 -0.21 1.04 4.87
CA VAL A 136 0.44 0.08 5.78
C VAL A 136 0.93 0.69 7.10
N GLY A 137 0.91 2.02 7.22
CA GLY A 137 1.33 2.75 8.41
C GLY A 137 0.96 4.24 8.35
N GLU A 138 1.11 4.94 9.48
CA GLU A 138 0.70 6.34 9.61
C GLU A 138 1.57 7.28 8.76
N SER A 139 2.87 7.00 8.65
CA SER A 139 3.80 7.79 7.83
C SER A 139 3.49 7.63 6.34
N GLU A 140 3.21 6.39 5.91
CA GLU A 140 2.85 6.03 4.55
C GLU A 140 1.49 6.64 4.17
N LEU A 141 0.54 6.67 5.11
CA LEU A 141 -0.74 7.36 4.91
C LEU A 141 -0.56 8.86 4.72
N ALA A 142 0.28 9.50 5.56
CA ALA A 142 0.57 10.92 5.42
C ALA A 142 1.23 11.24 4.06
N GLU A 143 2.18 10.41 3.63
CA GLU A 143 2.83 10.53 2.32
C GLU A 143 1.82 10.39 1.17
N ALA A 144 0.89 9.44 1.27
CA ALA A 144 -0.16 9.25 0.26
C ALA A 144 -1.14 10.44 0.19
N VAL A 145 -1.51 11.02 1.35
CA VAL A 145 -2.37 12.20 1.42
C VAL A 145 -1.65 13.44 0.85
N ASP A 146 -0.36 13.61 1.12
CA ASP A 146 0.43 14.71 0.55
C ASP A 146 0.58 14.57 -0.97
N LEU A 147 0.82 13.36 -1.47
CA LEU A 147 0.82 13.07 -2.90
C LEU A 147 -0.54 13.41 -3.56
N LEU A 148 -1.65 13.07 -2.90
CA LEU A 148 -2.98 13.43 -3.37
C LEU A 148 -3.14 14.96 -3.48
N LYS A 149 -2.66 15.73 -2.48
CA LYS A 149 -2.70 17.20 -2.52
C LYS A 149 -1.91 17.75 -3.70
N GLU A 150 -0.72 17.23 -3.97
CA GLU A 150 0.07 17.63 -5.14
C GLU A 150 -0.62 17.31 -6.48
N ILE A 151 -1.35 16.20 -6.56
CA ILE A 151 -2.16 15.85 -7.73
C ILE A 151 -3.35 16.81 -7.86
N ALA A 152 -4.04 17.07 -6.75
CA ALA A 152 -5.20 17.94 -6.69
C ALA A 152 -4.86 19.37 -7.10
N ASP A 153 -3.75 19.94 -6.59
CA ASP A 153 -3.27 21.26 -6.96
C ASP A 153 -2.99 21.37 -8.47
N ARG A 154 -2.40 20.34 -9.08
CA ARG A 154 -2.16 20.31 -10.53
C ARG A 154 -3.45 20.20 -11.35
N LYS A 155 -4.49 19.61 -10.77
CA LYS A 155 -5.80 19.41 -11.39
C LYS A 155 -6.83 20.48 -11.03
N ASP A 156 -6.42 21.51 -10.27
CA ASP A 156 -7.30 22.56 -9.74
C ASP A 156 -8.49 21.97 -8.94
N LEU A 157 -8.17 20.99 -8.07
CA LEU A 157 -9.12 20.35 -7.17
C LEU A 157 -8.87 20.80 -5.74
N LEU A 158 -9.94 21.09 -5.01
CA LEU A 158 -9.89 21.36 -3.59
C LEU A 158 -9.90 20.04 -2.80
N VAL A 159 -8.93 19.86 -1.92
CA VAL A 159 -8.88 18.74 -0.97
C VAL A 159 -9.35 19.19 0.40
N ILE A 160 -10.28 18.46 1.01
CA ILE A 160 -10.73 18.64 2.38
C ILE A 160 -10.37 17.39 3.18
N GLU A 161 -9.50 17.59 4.17
CA GLU A 161 -9.09 16.58 5.13
C GLU A 161 -10.08 16.52 6.31
N PRO A 162 -10.21 15.35 6.97
CA PRO A 162 -11.07 15.22 8.12
C PRO A 162 -10.45 15.96 9.32
N VAL A 163 -11.30 16.58 10.14
CA VAL A 163 -10.83 17.31 11.32
C VAL A 163 -10.42 16.30 12.39
N ARG A 164 -9.12 16.23 12.68
CA ARG A 164 -8.58 15.44 13.80
C ARG A 164 -8.70 16.26 15.09
N ASN A 165 -9.45 15.74 16.07
CA ASN A 165 -9.59 16.31 17.43
C ASN A 165 -8.48 15.81 18.36
#